data_AF-A0A3R7I8U8-F1
#
_entry.id   AF-A0A3R7I8U8-F1
#
_cell.length_a   1.000
_cell.length_b   1.000
_cell.length_c   1.000
_cell.angle_alpha   90.00
_cell.angle_beta   90.00
_cell.angle_gamma   90.00
#
_symmetry.space_group_name_H-M   'P 1'
#
loop_
_entity.id
_entity.type
_entity.pdbx_description
1 polymer ?
#
loop_
_entity_poly.entity_id
_entity_poly.type
_entity_poly.pdbx_seq_one_letter_code
_entity_poly.pdbx_strand_id
1 'polypeptide(L)'
;MFIKDYMYKKAEENAHNEIMAFLLVVLGINLLIGGLLLMVLVEGTPNLIILFSSVPQPNAQIILESTLIFGGFIVALLGFLLVIYYSRKRAWYMHQIENHSLYRRKEDQVLKSVDEILKEYAGKKKRE
;
A
#
# COMPACT_ATOMS: atom_id res chain seq x y z
N MET A 1 -2.11 6.89 -26.30
CA MET A 1 -1.44 5.74 -25.66
C MET A 1 -0.81 6.14 -24.32
N PHE A 2 -0.19 7.32 -24.22
CA PHE A 2 0.50 7.86 -23.03
C PHE A 2 -0.19 7.77 -21.64
N ILE A 3 -1.49 8.06 -21.53
CA ILE A 3 -2.14 8.16 -20.20
C ILE A 3 -2.27 6.78 -19.52
N LYS A 4 -2.55 5.72 -20.30
CA LYS A 4 -2.69 4.36 -19.77
C LYS A 4 -1.34 3.84 -19.25
N ASP A 5 -0.28 4.02 -20.03
CA ASP A 5 1.07 3.60 -19.65
C ASP A 5 1.57 4.38 -18.42
N TYR A 6 1.25 5.67 -18.32
CA TYR A 6 1.51 6.48 -17.13
C TYR A 6 0.80 5.93 -15.88
N MET A 7 -0.49 5.59 -15.99
CA MET A 7 -1.26 5.05 -14.87
C MET A 7 -0.75 3.67 -14.43
N TYR A 8 -0.37 2.80 -15.38
CA TYR A 8 0.24 1.51 -15.06
C TYR A 8 1.57 1.66 -14.33
N LYS A 9 2.46 2.52 -14.84
CA LYS A 9 3.74 2.80 -14.18
C LYS A 9 3.54 3.35 -12.77
N LYS A 10 2.54 4.21 -12.57
CA LYS A 10 2.20 4.74 -11.24
C LYS A 10 1.61 3.67 -10.30
N ALA A 11 0.82 2.74 -10.83
CA ALA A 11 0.30 1.62 -10.06
C ALA A 11 1.42 0.67 -9.61
N GLU A 12 2.40 0.41 -10.47
CA GLU A 12 3.58 -0.41 -10.17
C GLU A 12 4.50 0.25 -9.14
N GLU A 13 4.77 1.56 -9.28
CA GLU A 13 5.49 2.35 -8.26
C GLU A 13 4.79 2.28 -6.89
N ASN A 14 3.46 2.39 -6.86
CA ASN A 14 2.70 2.29 -5.61
C ASN A 14 2.72 0.87 -5.03
N ALA A 15 2.76 -0.18 -5.85
CA ALA A 15 2.90 -1.55 -5.37
C ALA A 15 4.30 -1.80 -4.77
N HIS A 16 5.34 -1.19 -5.34
CA HIS A 16 6.67 -1.23 -4.75
C HIS A 16 6.71 -0.52 -3.39
N ASN A 17 6.09 0.65 -3.29
CA ASN A 17 5.99 1.40 -2.04
C ASN A 17 5.11 0.69 -0.98
N GLU A 18 4.00 0.08 -1.44
CA GLU A 18 3.40 -1.17 -0.96
C GLU A 18 4.29 -2.03 -0.04
N ILE A 19 5.19 -2.73 -0.73
CA ILE A 19 6.08 -3.75 -0.18
C ILE A 19 7.11 -3.11 0.76
N MET A 20 7.65 -1.94 0.42
CA MET A 20 8.59 -1.21 1.28
C MET A 20 7.95 -0.79 2.61
N ALA A 21 6.71 -0.32 2.58
CA ALA A 21 5.95 0.00 3.79
C ALA A 21 5.69 -1.25 4.63
N PHE A 22 5.37 -2.38 3.99
CA PHE A 22 5.20 -3.67 4.67
C PHE A 22 6.51 -4.14 5.34
N LEU A 23 7.65 -4.03 4.64
CA LEU A 23 8.96 -4.33 5.21
C LEU A 23 9.29 -3.45 6.43
N LEU A 24 8.85 -2.18 6.40
CA LEU A 24 9.01 -1.26 7.53
C LEU A 24 8.17 -1.69 8.75
N VAL A 25 6.97 -2.23 8.53
CA VAL A 25 6.17 -2.87 9.60
C VAL A 25 6.92 -4.06 10.20
N VAL A 26 7.44 -4.95 9.34
CA VAL A 26 8.20 -6.13 9.79
C VAL A 26 9.43 -5.70 10.58
N LEU A 27 10.15 -4.66 10.13
CA LEU A 27 11.28 -4.10 10.87
C LEU A 27 10.87 -3.58 12.25
N GLY A 28 9.78 -2.81 12.33
CA GLY A 28 9.26 -2.29 13.60
C GLY A 28 8.87 -3.40 14.58
N ILE A 29 8.23 -4.46 14.10
CA ILE A 29 7.89 -5.63 14.92
C ILE A 29 9.16 -6.36 15.40
N ASN A 30 10.18 -6.52 14.56
CA ASN A 30 11.44 -7.14 14.99
C ASN A 30 12.16 -6.29 16.05
N LEU A 31 12.15 -4.97 15.93
CA LEU A 31 12.69 -4.06 16.95
C LEU A 31 11.92 -4.18 18.27
N LEU A 32 10.59 -4.27 18.21
CA LEU A 32 9.74 -4.49 19.38
C LEU A 32 10.07 -5.81 20.09
N ILE A 33 10.15 -6.92 19.34
CA ILE A 33 10.50 -8.23 19.88
C ILE A 33 11.91 -8.19 20.49
N GLY A 34 12.86 -7.56 19.81
CA GLY A 34 14.22 -7.39 20.33
C GLY A 34 14.27 -6.59 21.63
N GLY A 35 13.51 -5.49 21.72
CA GLY A 35 13.40 -4.69 22.94
C GLY A 35 12.76 -5.45 24.10
N LEU A 36 11.69 -6.20 23.83
CA LEU A 36 11.04 -7.07 24.84
C LEU A 36 11.94 -8.21 25.31
N LEU A 37 12.72 -8.81 24.40
CA LEU A 37 13.69 -9.85 24.76
C LEU A 37 14.79 -9.30 25.67
N LEU A 38 15.34 -8.12 25.36
CA LEU A 38 16.32 -7.46 26.20
C LEU A 38 15.75 -7.15 27.59
N MET A 39 14.51 -6.64 27.65
CA MET A 39 13.83 -6.37 28.91
C MET A 39 13.69 -7.63 29.78
N VAL A 40 13.28 -8.76 29.19
CA VAL A 40 13.17 -10.03 29.93
C VAL A 40 14.54 -10.54 30.40
N LEU A 41 15.59 -10.36 29.59
CA LEU A 41 16.94 -10.79 29.96
C LEU A 41 17.54 -9.96 31.11
N VAL A 42 17.27 -8.66 31.14
CA VAL A 42 17.82 -7.73 32.13
C VAL A 42 17.00 -7.73 33.43
N GLU A 43 15.68 -7.68 33.33
CA GLU A 43 14.80 -7.55 34.49
C GLU A 43 14.25 -8.91 34.99
N GLY A 44 14.45 -10.00 34.25
CA GLY A 44 14.01 -11.35 34.61
C GLY A 44 12.50 -11.56 34.62
N THR A 45 11.72 -10.49 34.50
CA THR A 45 10.25 -10.50 34.47
C THR A 45 9.73 -9.57 33.39
N PRO A 46 8.75 -9.97 32.57
CA PRO A 46 8.16 -9.12 31.54
C PRO A 46 7.19 -8.12 32.17
N ASN A 47 7.70 -7.20 33.00
CA ASN A 47 6.86 -6.26 33.71
C ASN A 47 6.80 -4.91 32.97
N LEU A 48 5.88 -4.80 32.00
CA LEU A 48 5.62 -3.59 31.22
C LEU A 48 5.33 -2.34 32.08
N ILE A 49 5.04 -2.52 33.37
CA ILE A 49 4.77 -1.47 34.36
C ILE A 49 6.07 -0.76 34.78
N ILE A 50 7.25 -1.42 34.71
CA ILE A 50 8.55 -0.81 35.04
C ILE A 50 8.89 0.32 34.05
N LEU A 51 8.39 0.22 32.82
CA LEU A 51 8.49 1.29 31.82
C LEU A 51 7.83 2.61 32.26
N PHE A 52 6.87 2.55 33.20
CA PHE A 52 6.09 3.70 33.69
C PHE A 52 6.29 4.00 35.17
N SER A 53 6.87 3.09 35.96
CA SER A 53 6.95 3.21 37.41
C SER A 53 8.38 3.16 37.92
N SER A 54 8.71 4.19 38.71
CA SER A 54 9.85 4.33 39.62
C SER A 54 11.21 4.58 38.95
N VAL A 55 11.51 5.88 38.77
CA VAL A 55 12.84 6.51 38.56
C VAL A 55 13.95 5.49 38.29
N PRO A 56 14.10 5.01 37.05
CA PRO A 56 15.24 4.18 36.72
C PRO A 56 16.47 5.06 36.89
N GLN A 57 17.43 4.63 37.71
CA GLN A 57 18.77 5.19 37.59
C GLN A 57 19.19 4.97 36.13
N PRO A 58 19.56 6.02 35.38
CA PRO A 58 19.79 5.90 33.95
C PRO A 58 21.00 4.99 33.71
N ASN A 59 20.71 3.72 33.48
CA ASN A 59 21.68 2.77 32.97
C ASN A 59 21.52 2.74 31.43
N ALA A 60 22.61 2.42 30.72
CA ALA A 60 22.58 2.40 29.26
C ALA A 60 21.63 1.32 28.68
N GLN A 61 21.31 0.28 29.46
CA GLN A 61 20.50 -0.86 29.04
C GLN A 61 19.00 -0.53 28.99
N ILE A 62 18.45 0.08 30.04
CA ILE A 62 17.05 0.52 30.14
C ILE A 62 16.73 1.55 29.05
N ILE A 63 17.67 2.46 28.76
CA ILE A 63 17.53 3.43 27.67
C ILE A 63 17.46 2.71 26.33
N LEU A 64 18.32 1.71 26.10
CA LEU A 64 18.33 0.93 24.87
C LEU A 64 17.03 0.14 24.70
N GLU A 65 16.62 -0.61 25.72
CA GLU A 65 15.38 -1.39 25.75
C GLU A 65 14.16 -0.53 25.46
N SER A 66 14.02 0.60 26.18
CA SER A 66 12.93 1.54 25.99
C SER A 66 12.95 2.13 24.57
N THR A 67 14.12 2.47 24.04
CA THR A 67 14.26 3.01 22.68
C THR A 67 13.86 1.98 21.63
N LEU A 68 14.21 0.70 21.81
CA LEU A 68 13.82 -0.36 20.89
C LEU A 68 12.31 -0.61 20.94
N ILE A 69 11.70 -0.61 22.13
CA ILE A 69 10.26 -0.83 22.30
C ILE A 69 9.47 0.35 21.71
N PHE A 70 9.72 1.58 22.17
CA PHE A 70 9.01 2.77 21.67
C PHE A 70 9.32 3.05 20.20
N GLY A 71 10.60 2.95 19.81
CA GLY A 71 11.02 3.14 18.43
C GLY A 71 10.42 2.09 17.51
N GLY A 72 10.48 0.82 17.89
CA GLY A 72 9.85 -0.29 17.15
C GLY A 72 8.34 -0.10 17.02
N PHE A 73 7.67 0.36 18.08
CA PHE A 73 6.23 0.66 18.05
C PHE A 73 5.90 1.79 17.08
N ILE A 74 6.62 2.91 17.15
CA ILE A 74 6.41 4.06 16.24
C ILE A 74 6.67 3.66 14.79
N VAL A 75 7.76 2.94 14.53
CA VAL A 75 8.12 2.45 13.18
C VAL A 75 7.03 1.51 12.66
N ALA A 76 6.58 0.54 13.46
CA ALA A 76 5.51 -0.37 13.06
C ALA A 76 4.21 0.36 12.73
N LEU A 77 3.83 1.34 13.56
CA LEU A 77 2.59 2.11 13.39
C LEU A 77 2.65 3.02 12.14
N LEU A 78 3.78 3.68 11.90
CA LEU A 78 4.01 4.46 10.67
C LEU A 78 4.03 3.58 9.44
N GLY A 79 4.69 2.41 9.49
CA GLY A 79 4.69 1.43 8.41
C GLY A 79 3.27 0.98 8.08
N PHE A 80 2.46 0.71 9.09
CA PHE A 80 1.08 0.26 8.91
C PHE A 80 0.22 1.33 8.24
N LEU A 81 0.35 2.59 8.66
CA LEU A 81 -0.33 3.73 8.01
C LEU A 81 0.10 3.89 6.55
N LEU A 82 1.39 3.72 6.26
CA LEU A 82 1.91 3.79 4.89
C LEU A 82 1.37 2.66 4.02
N VAL A 83 1.28 1.42 4.53
CA VAL A 83 0.66 0.29 3.80
C VAL A 83 -0.76 0.65 3.41
N ILE A 84 -1.59 1.12 4.35
CA ILE A 84 -2.98 1.52 4.05
C ILE A 84 -3.02 2.64 3.00
N TYR A 85 -2.14 3.63 3.14
CA TYR A 85 -2.07 4.76 2.22
C TYR A 85 -1.71 4.34 0.79
N TYR A 86 -0.67 3.53 0.62
CA TYR A 86 -0.24 3.06 -0.70
C TYR A 86 -1.21 2.07 -1.30
N SER A 87 -1.79 1.17 -0.49
CA SER A 87 -2.80 0.22 -0.94
C SER A 87 -4.04 0.93 -1.49
N ARG A 88 -4.51 1.97 -0.78
CA ARG A 88 -5.65 2.79 -1.24
C ARG A 88 -5.35 3.57 -2.52
N LYS A 89 -4.14 4.13 -2.65
CA LYS A 89 -3.71 4.77 -3.91
C LYS A 89 -3.68 3.78 -5.06
N ARG A 90 -3.07 2.61 -4.86
CA ARG A 90 -3.00 1.55 -5.89
C ARG A 90 -4.38 1.12 -6.34
N ALA A 91 -5.31 0.88 -5.41
CA ALA A 91 -6.69 0.54 -5.72
C ALA A 91 -7.38 1.62 -6.57
N TRP A 92 -7.17 2.91 -6.23
CA TRP A 92 -7.74 4.01 -6.99
C TRP A 92 -7.20 4.09 -8.42
N TYR A 93 -5.88 3.96 -8.62
CA TYR A 93 -5.28 3.95 -9.95
C TYR A 93 -5.75 2.76 -10.79
N MET A 94 -5.85 1.57 -10.19
CA MET A 94 -6.31 0.37 -10.90
C MET A 94 -7.78 0.50 -11.32
N HIS A 95 -8.63 1.03 -10.45
CA HIS A 95 -10.04 1.30 -10.75
C HIS A 95 -10.21 2.33 -11.89
N GLN A 96 -9.35 3.36 -11.95
CA GLN A 96 -9.34 4.29 -13.08
C GLN A 96 -8.98 3.60 -14.40
N ILE A 97 -7.97 2.73 -14.40
CA ILE A 97 -7.56 1.97 -15.59
C ILE A 97 -8.70 1.07 -16.07
N GLU A 98 -9.35 0.36 -15.14
CA GLU A 98 -10.48 -0.51 -15.44
C GLU A 98 -11.63 0.27 -16.07
N ASN A 99 -12.04 1.38 -15.45
CA ASN A 99 -13.13 2.22 -15.98
C ASN A 99 -12.84 2.78 -17.37
N HIS A 100 -11.61 3.23 -17.63
CA HIS A 100 -11.22 3.69 -18.97
C HIS A 100 -11.21 2.55 -20.00
N SER A 101 -10.81 1.34 -19.60
CA SER A 101 -10.84 0.17 -20.48
C SER A 101 -12.26 -0.27 -20.83
N LEU A 102 -13.18 -0.22 -19.86
CA LEU A 102 -14.60 -0.54 -20.06
C LEU A 102 -15.29 0.50 -20.92
N TYR A 103 -14.99 1.79 -20.73
CA TYR A 103 -15.54 2.87 -21.55
C TYR A 103 -15.11 2.72 -23.02
N ARG A 104 -13.81 2.54 -23.27
CA ARG A 104 -13.28 2.32 -24.62
C ARG A 104 -13.91 1.09 -25.28
N ARG A 105 -14.11 0.00 -24.53
CA ARG A 105 -14.76 -1.22 -25.05
C ARG A 105 -16.20 -0.96 -25.51
N LYS A 106 -16.96 -0.15 -24.76
CA LYS A 106 -18.32 0.26 -25.15
C LYS A 106 -18.30 1.14 -26.40
N GLU A 107 -17.37 2.07 -26.48
CA GLU A 107 -17.20 2.95 -27.66
C GLU A 107 -16.88 2.15 -28.93
N ASP A 108 -15.95 1.19 -28.85
CA ASP A 108 -15.61 0.30 -29.96
C ASP A 108 -16.80 -0.56 -30.43
N GLN A 109 -17.67 -1.00 -29.49
CA GLN A 109 -18.90 -1.72 -29.84
C GLN A 109 -19.91 -0.83 -30.56
N VAL A 110 -20.10 0.41 -30.09
CA VAL A 110 -21.01 1.38 -30.72
C VAL A 110 -20.51 1.71 -32.13
N LEU A 111 -19.21 1.98 -32.30
CA LEU A 111 -18.62 2.28 -33.60
C LEU A 111 -18.81 1.13 -34.62
N LYS A 112 -18.65 -0.13 -34.18
CA LYS A 112 -18.92 -1.29 -35.04
C LYS A 112 -20.39 -1.39 -35.45
N SER A 113 -21.31 -1.14 -34.53
CA SER A 113 -22.74 -1.17 -34.83
C SER A 113 -23.15 -0.06 -35.82
N VAL A 114 -22.53 1.12 -35.71
CA VAL A 114 -22.79 2.23 -36.65
C VAL A 114 -22.23 1.92 -38.04
N ASP A 115 -21.03 1.35 -38.13
CA ASP A 115 -20.43 0.95 -39.42
C ASP A 115 -21.27 -0.14 -40.13
N GLU A 116 -21.83 -1.08 -39.38
CA GLU A 116 -22.71 -2.13 -39.90
C GLU A 116 -24.01 -1.55 -40.46
N ILE A 117 -24.64 -0.63 -39.73
CA ILE A 117 -25.83 0.11 -40.20
C ILE A 117 -25.50 0.91 -41.46
N LEU A 118 -24.41 1.67 -41.48
CA LEU A 118 -24.02 2.47 -42.64
C LEU A 118 -23.77 1.61 -43.88
N LYS A 119 -23.18 0.42 -43.72
CA LYS A 119 -23.00 -0.57 -44.80
C LYS A 119 -24.33 -1.11 -45.32
N GLU A 120 -25.28 -1.38 -44.43
CA GLU A 120 -26.63 -1.82 -44.83
C GLU A 120 -27.33 -0.74 -45.67
N TYR A 121 -27.32 0.52 -45.22
CA TYR A 121 -27.91 1.65 -45.95
C TYR A 121 -27.20 1.93 -47.28
N ALA A 122 -25.86 1.88 -47.33
CA ALA A 122 -25.10 2.06 -48.55
C ALA A 122 -25.32 0.93 -49.57
N GLY A 123 -25.50 -0.32 -49.10
CA GLY A 123 -25.86 -1.46 -49.94
C GLY A 123 -27.28 -1.37 -50.52
N LYS A 124 -28.21 -0.80 -49.76
CA LYS A 124 -29.59 -0.55 -50.20
C LYS A 124 -29.66 0.53 -51.28
N LYS A 125 -28.92 1.63 -51.11
CA LYS A 125 -28.84 2.74 -52.08
C LYS A 125 -28.22 2.35 -53.43
N LYS A 126 -27.46 1.25 -53.50
CA LYS A 126 -26.84 0.74 -54.73
C LYS A 126 -27.76 -0.19 -55.55
N ARG A 127 -28.95 -0.52 -55.02
CA ARG A 127 -29.94 -1.41 -55.65
C ARG A 127 -31.18 -0.68 -56.18
N GLU A 128 -31.28 0.62 -55.93
CA GLU A 128 -32.22 1.55 -56.60
C GLU A 128 -31.48 2.28 -57.73
#